data_AF-A0A085L9F9-F1
#
_entry.id   AF-A0A085L9F9-F1
#
_cell.length_a   1.000
_cell.length_b   1.000
_cell.length_c   1.000
_cell.angle_alpha   90.00
_cell.angle_beta   90.00
_cell.angle_gamma   90.00
#
_symmetry.space_group_name_H-M   'P 1'
#
loop_
_entity.id
_entity.type
_entity.pdbx_description
1 polymer ?
#
loop_
_entity_poly.entity_id
_entity_poly.type
_entity_poly.pdbx_seq_one_letter_code
_entity_poly.pdbx_strand_id
1 'polypeptide(L)'
;MYPQTHVYFAEKVFGRLSEPLALGSVFPDIAQGIVPDRQKSHGCGAEILAYMREQDNDEDLLDFARGVITHGIKPAGLDYYGDEKFLSYERGYCFEKGRVLIDETIKACRLPPTMGWWKTHNIIEMGIELHLSNFNSYGKVLSAAFVNIDLLTRLSQYLGHFYAIEPALLKQRILRFAGFIEISQVTAASLAARYDLQMFAKHHLHIDIPHVAHLIKQAITIVTGDLTDFFTYVLDKVKHNLITLHAID
;
A
#
# COMPACT_ATOMS: atom_id res chain seq x y z
N MET A 1 -1.32 3.74 -1.99
CA MET A 1 -1.79 4.13 -0.65
C MET A 1 -0.71 3.79 0.37
N TYR A 2 -0.80 4.29 1.61
CA TYR A 2 0.19 3.97 2.65
C TYR A 2 -0.16 2.69 3.43
N PRO A 3 0.83 2.04 4.09
CA PRO A 3 0.68 0.65 4.55
C PRO A 3 -0.50 0.36 5.48
N GLN A 4 -0.77 1.18 6.50
CA GLN A 4 -1.88 0.90 7.42
C GLN A 4 -3.24 1.13 6.77
N THR A 5 -3.32 2.01 5.77
CA THR A 5 -4.51 2.22 4.95
C THR A 5 -4.85 0.96 4.15
N HIS A 6 -3.85 0.25 3.63
CA HIS A 6 -4.08 -1.05 2.98
C HIS A 6 -4.58 -2.12 3.97
N VAL A 7 -4.00 -2.17 5.17
CA VAL A 7 -4.43 -3.10 6.21
C VAL A 7 -5.87 -2.79 6.66
N TYR A 8 -6.19 -1.52 6.89
CA TYR A 8 -7.56 -1.04 7.15
C TYR A 8 -8.50 -1.50 6.04
N PHE A 9 -8.13 -1.26 4.79
CA PHE A 9 -8.98 -1.55 3.66
C PHE A 9 -9.22 -3.06 3.51
N ALA A 10 -8.18 -3.88 3.67
CA ALA A 10 -8.31 -5.34 3.68
C ALA A 10 -9.28 -5.82 4.77
N GLU A 11 -9.19 -5.29 5.99
CA GLU A 11 -10.16 -5.61 7.05
C GLU A 11 -11.60 -5.25 6.64
N LYS A 12 -11.82 -4.10 6.01
CA LYS A 12 -13.15 -3.69 5.54
C LYS A 12 -13.68 -4.56 4.40
N VAL A 13 -12.80 -5.07 3.54
CA VAL A 13 -13.17 -6.00 2.47
C VAL A 13 -13.62 -7.34 3.05
N PHE A 14 -12.83 -7.93 3.94
CA PHE A 14 -13.06 -9.30 4.42
C PHE A 14 -13.85 -9.42 5.73
N GLY A 15 -14.08 -8.31 6.45
CA GLY A 15 -14.73 -8.31 7.76
C GLY A 15 -13.90 -8.96 8.88
N ARG A 16 -12.64 -9.29 8.61
CA ARG A 16 -11.68 -9.90 9.52
C ARG A 16 -10.26 -9.47 9.15
N LEU A 17 -9.32 -9.66 10.07
CA LEU A 17 -7.91 -9.34 9.83
C LEU A 17 -7.01 -10.42 10.42
N SER A 18 -6.14 -10.99 9.59
CA SER A 18 -5.09 -11.96 9.96
C SER A 18 -3.72 -11.41 9.58
N GLU A 19 -2.65 -11.95 10.16
CA GLU A 19 -1.27 -11.56 9.81
C GLU A 19 -0.93 -11.80 8.33
N PRO A 20 -1.28 -12.95 7.71
CA PRO A 20 -1.06 -13.14 6.28
C PRO A 20 -1.83 -12.14 5.43
N LEU A 21 -3.09 -11.86 5.77
CA LEU A 21 -3.91 -10.88 5.06
C LEU A 21 -3.32 -9.47 5.14
N ALA A 22 -2.88 -9.04 6.33
CA ALA A 22 -2.24 -7.76 6.54
C ALA A 22 -0.94 -7.65 5.73
N LEU A 23 -0.07 -8.66 5.79
CA LEU A 23 1.17 -8.68 5.03
C LEU A 23 0.92 -8.68 3.51
N GLY A 24 -0.05 -9.45 3.05
CA GLY A 24 -0.47 -9.49 1.65
C GLY A 24 -0.94 -8.11 1.16
N SER A 25 -1.69 -7.39 1.99
CA SER A 25 -2.20 -6.05 1.65
C SER A 25 -1.12 -4.99 1.43
N VAL A 26 0.11 -5.21 1.90
CA VAL A 26 1.25 -4.29 1.67
C VAL A 26 2.32 -4.89 0.76
N PHE A 27 2.17 -6.15 0.37
CA PHE A 27 3.21 -6.88 -0.34
C PHE A 27 3.58 -6.30 -1.71
N PRO A 28 2.67 -5.75 -2.53
CA PRO A 28 3.06 -5.15 -3.80
C PRO A 28 4.13 -4.07 -3.69
N ASP A 29 4.10 -3.23 -2.66
CA ASP A 29 5.14 -2.24 -2.38
C ASP A 29 6.49 -2.89 -2.01
N ILE A 30 6.44 -4.00 -1.27
CA ILE A 30 7.63 -4.80 -0.97
C ILE A 30 8.23 -5.35 -2.27
N ALA A 31 7.37 -5.90 -3.12
CA ALA A 31 7.69 -6.50 -4.40
C ALA A 31 8.24 -5.49 -5.41
N GLN A 32 7.81 -4.23 -5.37
CA GLN A 32 8.35 -3.17 -6.25
C GLN A 32 9.89 -3.03 -6.14
N GLY A 33 10.48 -3.39 -5.00
CA GLY A 33 11.93 -3.35 -4.81
C GLY A 33 12.71 -4.55 -5.37
N ILE A 34 12.03 -5.55 -5.94
CA ILE A 34 12.66 -6.79 -6.45
C ILE A 34 12.26 -7.10 -7.90
N VAL A 35 11.11 -6.61 -8.37
CA VAL A 35 10.64 -6.82 -9.75
C VAL A 35 10.85 -5.57 -10.60
N PRO A 36 10.94 -5.69 -11.94
CA PRO A 36 11.41 -4.59 -12.79
C PRO A 36 10.43 -3.40 -12.89
N ASP A 37 9.13 -3.61 -12.68
CA ASP A 37 8.13 -2.58 -12.88
C ASP A 37 6.89 -2.70 -11.97
N ARG A 38 6.06 -1.65 -12.00
CA ARG A 38 4.81 -1.57 -11.23
C ARG A 38 3.79 -2.64 -11.65
N GLN A 39 3.74 -3.00 -12.94
CA GLN A 39 2.81 -4.02 -13.42
C GLN A 39 3.13 -5.39 -12.82
N LYS A 40 4.41 -5.74 -12.69
CA LYS A 40 4.84 -7.01 -12.12
C LYS A 40 4.66 -7.09 -10.60
N SER A 41 4.75 -5.95 -9.91
CA SER A 41 4.57 -5.89 -8.45
C SER A 41 3.11 -5.76 -8.03
N HIS A 42 2.33 -4.93 -8.73
CA HIS A 42 0.95 -4.58 -8.36
C HIS A 42 -0.10 -5.27 -9.24
N GLY A 43 0.30 -5.89 -10.35
CA GLY A 43 -0.62 -6.47 -11.34
C GLY A 43 -0.69 -7.99 -11.35
N CYS A 44 -0.20 -8.67 -10.30
CA CYS A 44 -0.11 -10.13 -10.23
C CYS A 44 -1.01 -10.76 -9.14
N GLY A 45 -2.00 -10.04 -8.61
CA GLY A 45 -2.78 -10.53 -7.46
C GLY A 45 -3.59 -11.80 -7.77
N ALA A 46 -4.24 -11.85 -8.94
CA ALA A 46 -5.01 -13.02 -9.36
C ALA A 46 -4.09 -14.22 -9.66
N GLU A 47 -2.94 -13.96 -10.29
CA GLU A 47 -1.95 -14.98 -10.62
C GLU A 47 -1.32 -15.58 -9.36
N ILE A 48 -1.03 -14.77 -8.34
CA ILE A 48 -0.54 -15.24 -7.04
C ILE A 48 -1.60 -16.12 -6.36
N LEU A 49 -2.88 -15.70 -6.37
CA LEU A 49 -3.97 -16.49 -5.80
C LEU A 49 -4.11 -17.86 -6.49
N ALA A 50 -4.11 -17.89 -7.82
CA ALA A 50 -4.18 -19.13 -8.58
C ALA A 50 -2.99 -20.05 -8.26
N TYR A 51 -1.78 -19.50 -8.24
CA TYR A 51 -0.58 -20.25 -7.90
C TYR A 51 -0.65 -20.85 -6.49
N MET A 52 -1.07 -20.08 -5.47
CA MET A 52 -1.15 -20.58 -4.09
C MET A 52 -2.24 -21.66 -3.92
N ARG A 53 -3.35 -21.56 -4.64
CA ARG A 53 -4.39 -22.60 -4.69
C ARG A 53 -3.85 -23.91 -5.27
N GLU A 54 -3.09 -23.82 -6.36
CA GLU A 54 -2.55 -24.99 -7.04
C GLU A 54 -1.49 -25.72 -6.23
N GLN A 55 -0.71 -25.00 -5.41
CA GLN A 55 0.42 -25.61 -4.71
C GLN A 55 0.06 -26.24 -3.35
N ASP A 56 -0.79 -25.59 -2.54
CA ASP A 56 -1.02 -26.03 -1.14
C ASP A 56 -2.46 -25.77 -0.64
N ASN A 57 -3.21 -24.86 -1.28
CA ASN A 57 -4.58 -24.47 -0.88
C ASN A 57 -4.74 -24.20 0.63
N ASP A 58 -3.67 -23.75 1.25
CA ASP A 58 -3.58 -23.43 2.67
C ASP A 58 -4.16 -22.04 2.94
N GLU A 59 -4.98 -21.91 3.99
CA GLU A 59 -5.71 -20.66 4.25
C GLU A 59 -4.81 -19.46 4.54
N ASP A 60 -3.61 -19.62 5.14
CA ASP A 60 -2.70 -18.49 5.35
C ASP A 60 -2.15 -17.97 4.02
N LEU A 61 -1.82 -18.87 3.09
CA LEU A 61 -1.40 -18.50 1.74
C LEU A 61 -2.54 -17.83 0.97
N LEU A 62 -3.76 -18.38 1.07
CA LEU A 62 -4.92 -17.79 0.42
C LEU A 62 -5.27 -16.42 0.99
N ASP A 63 -5.17 -16.23 2.31
CA ASP A 63 -5.34 -14.94 2.97
C ASP A 63 -4.31 -13.91 2.53
N PHE A 64 -3.06 -14.32 2.42
CA PHE A 64 -2.02 -13.47 1.86
C PHE A 64 -2.36 -13.04 0.43
N ALA A 65 -2.69 -13.98 -0.45
CA ALA A 65 -3.03 -13.66 -1.85
C ALA A 65 -4.27 -12.76 -1.97
N ARG A 66 -5.30 -13.02 -1.16
CA ARG A 66 -6.48 -12.17 -1.00
C ARG A 66 -6.07 -10.74 -0.61
N GLY A 67 -5.13 -10.59 0.33
CA GLY A 67 -4.55 -9.29 0.69
C GLY A 67 -3.89 -8.59 -0.49
N VAL A 68 -3.06 -9.30 -1.27
CA VAL A 68 -2.40 -8.75 -2.46
C VAL A 68 -3.41 -8.20 -3.46
N ILE A 69 -4.52 -8.90 -3.67
CA ILE A 69 -5.61 -8.47 -4.57
C ILE A 69 -6.23 -7.15 -4.11
N THR A 70 -6.40 -6.92 -2.80
CA THR A 70 -6.98 -5.66 -2.31
C THR A 70 -6.09 -4.45 -2.54
N HIS A 71 -4.78 -4.65 -2.73
CA HIS A 71 -3.82 -3.59 -2.97
C HIS A 71 -3.73 -3.21 -4.45
N GLY A 72 -3.57 -4.20 -5.32
CA GLY A 72 -3.02 -4.05 -6.66
C GLY A 72 -3.84 -3.29 -7.71
N ILE A 73 -3.41 -3.40 -8.97
CA ILE A 73 -4.02 -2.79 -10.14
C ILE A 73 -4.67 -3.79 -11.10
N LYS A 74 -4.30 -5.07 -10.98
CA LYS A 74 -4.91 -6.16 -11.71
C LYS A 74 -5.09 -7.38 -10.79
N PRO A 75 -6.32 -7.71 -10.38
CA PRO A 75 -7.55 -6.92 -10.59
C PRO A 75 -7.47 -5.54 -9.91
N ALA A 76 -8.38 -4.62 -10.25
CA ALA A 76 -8.42 -3.29 -9.68
C ALA A 76 -8.68 -3.33 -8.17
N GLY A 77 -7.62 -3.09 -7.38
CA GLY A 77 -7.61 -2.92 -5.93
C GLY A 77 -7.53 -1.44 -5.53
N LEU A 78 -7.17 -1.19 -4.27
CA LEU A 78 -7.16 0.16 -3.70
C LEU A 78 -6.27 1.14 -4.47
N ASP A 79 -5.07 0.73 -4.90
CA ASP A 79 -4.16 1.61 -5.63
C ASP A 79 -4.62 1.90 -7.06
N TYR A 80 -5.38 1.00 -7.68
CA TYR A 80 -6.02 1.34 -8.96
C TYR A 80 -6.93 2.56 -8.81
N TYR A 81 -7.76 2.58 -7.76
CA TYR A 81 -8.70 3.68 -7.54
C TYR A 81 -8.04 4.91 -6.91
N GLY A 82 -6.97 4.73 -6.14
CA GLY A 82 -6.13 5.80 -5.61
C GLY A 82 -5.32 6.52 -6.69
N ASP A 83 -4.76 5.76 -7.65
CA ASP A 83 -3.77 6.27 -8.60
C ASP A 83 -4.34 6.49 -10.01
N GLU A 84 -5.08 5.52 -10.53
CA GLU A 84 -5.39 5.44 -11.97
C GLU A 84 -6.77 5.96 -12.30
N LYS A 85 -7.82 5.52 -11.58
CA LYS A 85 -9.20 5.87 -11.95
C LYS A 85 -10.15 5.96 -10.77
N PHE A 86 -10.76 7.13 -10.58
CA PHE A 86 -11.89 7.30 -9.64
C PHE A 86 -13.06 8.03 -10.30
N LEU A 87 -14.25 7.41 -10.30
CA LEU A 87 -15.47 7.96 -10.91
C LEU A 87 -15.23 8.52 -12.34
N SER A 88 -15.70 9.74 -12.60
CA SER A 88 -15.51 10.45 -13.87
C SER A 88 -14.20 11.24 -13.95
N TYR A 89 -13.34 11.19 -12.93
CA TYR A 89 -12.09 11.94 -12.95
C TYR A 89 -11.09 11.40 -13.98
N GLU A 90 -10.13 12.26 -14.35
CA GLU A 90 -9.05 11.92 -15.27
C GLU A 90 -8.12 10.88 -14.63
N ARG A 91 -7.85 11.01 -13.33
CA ARG A 91 -6.95 10.15 -12.56
C ARG A 91 -7.63 9.51 -11.35
N GLY A 92 -6.86 8.76 -10.57
CA GLY A 92 -7.28 8.24 -9.28
C GLY A 92 -7.49 9.33 -8.22
N TYR A 93 -8.19 8.94 -7.16
CA TYR A 93 -8.60 9.83 -6.07
C TYR A 93 -7.45 10.64 -5.48
N CYS A 94 -6.31 10.01 -5.20
CA CYS A 94 -5.18 10.67 -4.53
C CYS A 94 -4.49 11.71 -5.44
N PHE A 95 -4.40 11.45 -6.75
CA PHE A 95 -3.89 12.45 -7.70
C PHE A 95 -4.80 13.67 -7.78
N GLU A 96 -6.11 13.46 -7.90
CA GLU A 96 -7.06 14.56 -8.07
C GLU A 96 -7.15 15.44 -6.82
N LYS A 97 -7.22 14.81 -5.65
CA LYS A 97 -7.19 15.52 -4.37
C LYS A 97 -5.87 16.27 -4.15
N GLY A 98 -4.77 15.70 -4.65
CA GLY A 98 -3.44 16.30 -4.55
C GLY A 98 -3.23 17.53 -5.41
N ARG A 99 -4.07 17.79 -6.43
CA ARG A 99 -3.84 18.83 -7.44
C ARG A 99 -3.47 20.20 -6.85
N VAL A 100 -4.13 20.60 -5.76
CA VAL A 100 -3.93 21.90 -5.10
C VAL A 100 -2.63 22.00 -4.28
N LEU A 101 -1.95 20.88 -4.03
CA LEU A 101 -0.72 20.81 -3.22
C LEU A 101 0.55 20.62 -4.06
N ILE A 102 0.45 20.58 -5.39
CA ILE A 102 1.57 20.19 -6.27
C ILE A 102 2.77 21.12 -6.13
N ASP A 103 2.57 22.42 -6.23
CA ASP A 103 3.66 23.40 -6.21
C ASP A 103 4.37 23.43 -4.86
N GLU A 104 3.62 23.40 -3.76
CA GLU A 104 4.21 23.34 -2.42
C GLU A 104 4.90 22.00 -2.16
N THR A 105 4.38 20.88 -2.71
CA THR A 105 5.06 19.59 -2.62
C THR A 105 6.38 19.59 -3.38
N ILE A 106 6.42 20.15 -4.59
CA ILE A 106 7.64 20.30 -5.40
C ILE A 106 8.70 21.06 -4.59
N LYS A 107 8.30 22.19 -3.97
CA LYS A 107 9.18 23.02 -3.16
C LYS A 107 9.66 22.30 -1.91
N ALA A 108 8.74 21.71 -1.13
CA ALA A 108 9.05 21.02 0.12
C ALA A 108 9.97 19.81 -0.10
N CYS A 109 9.77 19.07 -1.20
CA CYS A 109 10.55 17.88 -1.53
C CYS A 109 11.75 18.14 -2.46
N ARG A 110 11.97 19.41 -2.88
CA ARG A 110 13.06 19.82 -3.79
C ARG A 110 13.05 19.02 -5.11
N LEU A 111 11.87 18.87 -5.70
CA LEU A 111 11.64 18.00 -6.85
C LEU A 111 11.79 18.75 -8.18
N PRO A 112 12.12 18.04 -9.27
CA PRO A 112 11.79 18.54 -10.60
C PRO A 112 10.25 18.57 -10.80
N PRO A 113 9.70 19.52 -11.58
CA PRO A 113 8.25 19.64 -11.78
C PRO A 113 7.57 18.38 -12.31
N THR A 114 8.27 17.58 -13.12
CA THR A 114 7.76 16.32 -13.69
C THR A 114 7.40 15.27 -12.63
N MET A 115 7.95 15.37 -11.42
CA MET A 115 7.65 14.47 -10.30
C MET A 115 6.53 14.97 -9.39
N GLY A 116 6.08 16.23 -9.55
CA GLY A 116 5.14 16.88 -8.64
C GLY A 116 3.87 16.06 -8.42
N TRP A 117 3.22 15.62 -9.49
CA TRP A 117 2.01 14.78 -9.42
C TRP A 117 2.23 13.49 -8.62
N TRP A 118 3.29 12.73 -8.94
CA TRP A 118 3.57 11.45 -8.26
C TRP A 118 3.92 11.67 -6.79
N LYS A 119 4.58 12.77 -6.45
CA LYS A 119 4.99 13.01 -5.06
C LYS A 119 3.89 13.64 -4.22
N THR A 120 2.94 14.30 -4.87
CA THR A 120 1.79 14.91 -4.20
C THR A 120 0.72 13.88 -3.85
N HIS A 121 0.49 12.83 -4.65
CA HIS A 121 -0.42 11.78 -4.19
C HIS A 121 0.13 11.08 -2.95
N ASN A 122 1.45 10.84 -2.83
CA ASN A 122 2.03 10.30 -1.59
C ASN A 122 1.68 11.17 -0.37
N ILE A 123 1.62 12.49 -0.51
CA ILE A 123 1.18 13.40 0.56
C ILE A 123 -0.28 13.16 0.91
N ILE A 124 -1.15 13.00 -0.09
CA ILE A 124 -2.57 12.67 0.12
C ILE A 124 -2.73 11.34 0.84
N GLU A 125 -2.01 10.31 0.40
CA GLU A 125 -2.04 8.98 1.02
C GLU A 125 -1.54 9.00 2.46
N MET A 126 -0.47 9.74 2.76
CA MET A 126 -0.01 9.95 4.14
C MET A 126 -1.05 10.70 4.98
N GLY A 127 -1.81 11.62 4.39
CA GLY A 127 -2.95 12.27 5.06
C GLY A 127 -4.04 11.26 5.43
N ILE A 128 -4.39 10.38 4.49
CA ILE A 128 -5.35 9.29 4.72
C ILE A 128 -4.84 8.34 5.81
N GLU A 129 -3.57 7.93 5.75
CA GLU A 129 -2.90 7.09 6.75
C GLU A 129 -3.00 7.71 8.15
N LEU A 130 -2.66 9.00 8.28
CA LEU A 130 -2.71 9.73 9.55
C LEU A 130 -4.14 9.88 10.08
N HIS A 131 -5.12 10.01 9.19
CA HIS A 131 -6.52 10.01 9.59
C HIS A 131 -6.93 8.63 10.13
N LEU A 132 -6.57 7.57 9.40
CA LEU A 132 -6.99 6.20 9.71
C LEU A 132 -6.28 5.57 10.91
N SER A 133 -5.05 5.98 11.19
CA SER A 133 -4.24 5.45 12.29
C SER A 133 -4.86 5.66 13.68
N ASN A 134 -5.88 6.52 13.79
CA ASN A 134 -6.59 6.77 15.04
C ASN A 134 -7.74 5.79 15.32
N PHE A 135 -8.20 5.02 14.32
CA PHE A 135 -9.35 4.13 14.51
C PHE A 135 -9.01 2.79 15.14
N ASN A 136 -7.85 2.22 14.78
CA ASN A 136 -7.48 0.86 15.17
C ASN A 136 -5.96 0.69 15.18
N SER A 137 -5.48 -0.37 15.84
CA SER A 137 -4.05 -0.69 15.93
C SER A 137 -3.51 -1.46 14.70
N TYR A 138 -3.77 -0.99 13.48
CA TYR A 138 -3.31 -1.65 12.23
C TYR A 138 -1.80 -1.86 12.19
N GLY A 139 -1.04 -0.87 12.69
CA GLY A 139 0.39 -1.00 12.89
C GLY A 139 0.81 -2.20 13.76
N LYS A 140 0.04 -2.57 14.79
CA LYS A 140 0.38 -3.76 15.62
C LYS A 140 0.26 -5.06 14.85
N VAL A 141 -0.81 -5.22 14.05
CA VAL A 141 -1.00 -6.41 13.22
C VAL A 141 0.10 -6.51 12.17
N LEU A 142 0.43 -5.40 11.53
CA LEU A 142 1.50 -5.36 10.55
C LEU A 142 2.86 -5.67 11.19
N SER A 143 3.12 -5.13 12.39
CA SER A 143 4.31 -5.46 13.17
C SER A 143 4.39 -6.94 13.51
N ALA A 144 3.27 -7.57 13.90
CA ALA A 144 3.21 -9.00 14.19
C ALA A 144 3.53 -9.83 12.95
N ALA A 145 2.95 -9.48 11.80
CA ALA A 145 3.21 -10.16 10.54
C ALA A 145 4.69 -10.06 10.10
N PHE A 146 5.36 -8.92 10.32
CA PHE A 146 6.78 -8.75 10.00
C PHE A 146 7.74 -9.54 10.91
N VAL A 147 7.30 -9.98 12.09
CA VAL A 147 8.11 -10.79 13.01
C VAL A 147 7.72 -12.27 13.00
N ASN A 148 6.69 -12.66 12.26
CA ASN A 148 6.27 -14.05 12.09
C ASN A 148 7.21 -14.78 11.13
N ILE A 149 8.32 -15.29 11.65
CA ILE A 149 9.40 -15.90 10.85
C ILE A 149 8.93 -17.12 10.07
N ASP A 150 7.97 -17.89 10.58
CA ASP A 150 7.46 -19.09 9.92
C ASP A 150 6.63 -18.70 8.69
N LEU A 151 5.70 -17.76 8.85
CA LEU A 151 4.93 -17.17 7.74
C LEU A 151 5.86 -16.59 6.68
N LEU A 152 6.85 -15.78 7.08
CA LEU A 152 7.79 -15.17 6.14
C LEU A 152 8.62 -16.21 5.39
N THR A 153 9.05 -17.27 6.06
CA THR A 153 9.84 -18.34 5.44
C THR A 153 9.01 -19.07 4.39
N ARG A 154 7.78 -19.45 4.75
CA ARG A 154 6.85 -20.13 3.85
C ARG A 154 6.51 -19.26 2.64
N LEU A 155 6.04 -18.03 2.86
CA LEU A 155 5.71 -17.10 1.76
C LEU A 155 6.90 -16.87 0.84
N SER A 156 8.10 -16.72 1.40
CA SER A 156 9.30 -16.48 0.58
C SER A 156 9.66 -17.67 -0.31
N GLN A 157 9.36 -18.90 0.12
CA GLN A 157 9.52 -20.08 -0.73
C GLN A 157 8.56 -20.03 -1.92
N TYR A 158 7.25 -19.86 -1.71
CA TYR A 158 6.27 -19.80 -2.80
C TYR A 158 6.55 -18.64 -3.76
N LEU A 159 6.71 -17.44 -3.21
CA LEU A 159 6.89 -16.23 -4.00
C LEU A 159 8.27 -16.16 -4.64
N GLY A 160 9.28 -16.78 -4.04
CA GLY A 160 10.59 -16.97 -4.66
C GLY A 160 10.49 -17.75 -5.97
N HIS A 161 9.77 -18.88 -5.94
CA HIS A 161 9.50 -19.64 -7.16
C HIS A 161 8.64 -18.86 -8.16
N PHE A 162 7.56 -18.21 -7.71
CA PHE A 162 6.67 -17.42 -8.56
C PHE A 162 7.39 -16.28 -9.31
N TYR A 163 8.28 -15.55 -8.63
CA TYR A 163 9.04 -14.46 -9.22
C TYR A 163 10.38 -14.89 -9.83
N ALA A 164 10.74 -16.17 -9.74
CA ALA A 164 12.05 -16.70 -10.11
C ALA A 164 13.22 -15.96 -9.40
N ILE A 165 13.07 -15.74 -8.10
CA ILE A 165 14.07 -15.10 -7.22
C ILE A 165 14.43 -16.02 -6.05
N GLU A 166 15.63 -15.84 -5.51
CA GLU A 166 16.09 -16.60 -4.35
C GLU A 166 15.19 -16.32 -3.12
N PRO A 167 14.55 -17.33 -2.50
CA PRO A 167 13.68 -17.13 -1.33
C PRO A 167 14.32 -16.34 -0.19
N ALA A 168 15.63 -16.53 0.07
CA ALA A 168 16.32 -15.80 1.12
C ALA A 168 16.40 -14.29 0.83
N LEU A 169 16.56 -13.91 -0.46
CA LEU A 169 16.57 -12.52 -0.88
C LEU A 169 15.20 -11.86 -0.68
N LEU A 170 14.11 -12.57 -1.02
CA LEU A 170 12.75 -12.08 -0.80
C LEU A 170 12.46 -11.90 0.70
N LYS A 171 12.81 -12.89 1.53
CA LYS A 171 12.66 -12.79 2.98
C LYS A 171 13.40 -11.58 3.55
N GLN A 172 14.65 -11.36 3.11
CA GLN A 172 15.44 -10.20 3.53
C GLN A 172 14.79 -8.89 3.09
N ARG A 173 14.21 -8.83 1.88
CA ARG A 173 13.50 -7.65 1.40
C ARG A 173 12.28 -7.34 2.27
N ILE A 174 11.47 -8.35 2.60
CA ILE A 174 10.29 -8.19 3.48
C ILE A 174 10.72 -7.62 4.83
N LEU A 175 11.76 -8.18 5.47
CA LEU A 175 12.27 -7.71 6.76
C LEU A 175 12.80 -6.28 6.70
N ARG A 176 13.51 -5.90 5.63
CA ARG A 176 14.03 -4.54 5.47
C ARG A 176 12.92 -3.52 5.24
N PHE A 177 11.83 -3.91 4.56
CA PHE A 177 10.74 -3.01 4.25
C PHE A 177 10.10 -2.41 5.51
N ALA A 178 10.01 -3.17 6.60
CA ALA A 178 9.52 -2.68 7.89
C ALA A 178 10.30 -1.44 8.40
N GLY A 179 11.58 -1.30 8.06
CA GLY A 179 12.39 -0.13 8.42
C GLY A 179 12.09 1.13 7.59
N PHE A 180 11.41 1.00 6.44
CA PHE A 180 11.07 2.11 5.54
C PHE A 180 9.68 2.70 5.79
N ILE A 181 8.89 2.10 6.67
CA ILE A 181 7.50 2.50 6.93
C ILE A 181 7.29 2.85 8.40
N GLU A 182 6.24 3.64 8.70
CA GLU A 182 5.86 3.94 10.07
C GLU A 182 4.79 2.96 10.55
N ILE A 183 5.16 2.08 11.48
CA ILE A 183 4.30 1.02 12.00
C ILE A 183 3.82 1.34 13.43
N SER A 184 4.54 2.17 14.17
CA SER A 184 4.37 2.27 15.63
C SER A 184 3.47 3.43 16.06
N GLN A 185 3.86 4.66 15.71
CA GLN A 185 3.16 5.89 16.09
C GLN A 185 3.11 6.80 14.88
N VAL A 186 1.99 6.69 14.15
CA VAL A 186 1.74 7.52 12.98
C VAL A 186 1.45 8.93 13.46
N THR A 187 2.35 9.84 13.08
CA THR A 187 2.19 11.28 13.20
C THR A 187 2.61 11.89 11.87
N ALA A 188 2.18 13.10 11.57
CA ALA A 188 2.64 13.77 10.35
C ALA A 188 4.18 13.88 10.28
N ALA A 189 4.82 14.08 11.43
CA ALA A 189 6.28 14.17 11.53
C ALA A 189 6.97 12.82 11.30
N SER A 190 6.48 11.74 11.89
CA SER A 190 7.05 10.39 11.68
C SER A 190 6.83 9.91 10.25
N LEU A 191 5.67 10.17 9.64
CA LEU A 191 5.41 9.90 8.23
C LEU A 191 6.36 10.70 7.32
N ALA A 192 6.51 12.00 7.53
CA ALA A 192 7.45 12.83 6.78
C ALA A 192 8.90 12.36 6.93
N ALA A 193 9.33 11.95 8.13
CA ALA A 193 10.67 11.42 8.36
C ALA A 193 10.90 10.08 7.62
N ARG A 194 9.93 9.17 7.61
CA ARG A 194 10.02 7.94 6.82
C ARG A 194 10.03 8.22 5.33
N TYR A 195 9.26 9.21 4.89
CA TYR A 195 9.23 9.63 3.50
C TYR A 195 10.57 10.24 3.07
N ASP A 196 11.27 10.99 3.94
CA ASP A 196 12.64 11.47 3.66
C ASP A 196 13.59 10.31 3.39
N LEU A 197 13.55 9.26 4.22
CA LEU A 197 14.36 8.05 4.02
C LEU A 197 14.07 7.40 2.66
N GLN A 198 12.79 7.31 2.27
CA GLN A 198 12.39 6.76 0.97
C GLN A 198 12.85 7.65 -0.21
N MET A 199 12.74 8.97 -0.06
CA MET A 199 13.17 9.95 -1.05
C MET A 199 14.69 9.92 -1.23
N PHE A 200 15.45 9.80 -0.15
CA PHE A 200 16.90 9.67 -0.22
C PHE A 200 17.31 8.34 -0.85
N ALA A 201 16.68 7.22 -0.45
CA ALA A 201 17.00 5.90 -0.97
C ALA A 201 16.71 5.75 -2.48
N LYS A 202 15.64 6.38 -2.98
CA LYS A 202 15.20 6.23 -4.38
C LYS A 202 15.70 7.34 -5.30
N HIS A 203 15.84 8.57 -4.80
CA HIS A 203 16.11 9.76 -5.61
C HIS A 203 17.34 10.55 -5.15
N HIS A 204 17.99 10.14 -4.05
CA HIS A 204 19.11 10.87 -3.45
C HIS A 204 18.77 12.32 -3.07
N LEU A 205 17.52 12.55 -2.63
CA LEU A 205 17.02 13.85 -2.20
C LEU A 205 16.59 13.81 -0.74
N HIS A 206 16.96 14.86 0.00
CA HIS A 206 16.39 15.16 1.32
C HIS A 206 15.30 16.23 1.19
N ILE A 207 14.18 15.98 1.86
CA ILE A 207 13.00 16.85 1.90
C ILE A 207 13.05 17.79 3.10
N ASP A 208 12.24 18.83 3.07
CA ASP A 208 11.91 19.65 4.23
C ASP A 208 10.86 18.92 5.09
N ILE A 209 11.32 18.15 6.08
CA ILE A 209 10.47 17.31 6.94
C ILE A 209 9.36 18.13 7.63
N PRO A 210 9.65 19.27 8.31
CA PRO A 210 8.59 20.11 8.88
C PRO A 210 7.55 20.57 7.86
N HIS A 211 7.98 20.99 6.67
CA HIS A 211 7.06 21.45 5.64
C HIS A 211 6.20 20.29 5.09
N VAL A 212 6.79 19.13 4.81
CA VAL A 212 6.05 17.94 4.38
C VAL A 212 5.06 17.48 5.46
N ALA A 213 5.44 17.52 6.74
CA ALA A 213 4.51 17.22 7.84
C ALA A 213 3.33 18.20 7.88
N HIS A 214 3.53 19.47 7.50
CA HIS A 214 2.42 20.41 7.35
C HIS A 214 1.51 20.04 6.18
N LEU A 215 2.07 19.69 5.01
CA LEU A 215 1.30 19.25 3.84
C LEU A 215 0.47 17.99 4.12
N ILE A 216 1.01 17.02 4.88
CA ILE A 216 0.27 15.82 5.31
C ILE A 216 -0.96 16.20 6.16
N LYS A 217 -0.85 17.20 7.04
CA LYS A 217 -2.01 17.69 7.81
C LYS A 217 -3.04 18.39 6.94
N GLN A 218 -2.59 19.16 5.94
CA GLN A 218 -3.49 19.78 4.96
C GLN A 218 -4.23 18.73 4.12
N ALA A 219 -3.56 17.65 3.75
CA ALA A 219 -4.16 16.53 3.03
C ALA A 219 -5.35 15.92 3.77
N ILE A 220 -5.31 15.81 5.10
CA ILE A 220 -6.47 15.36 5.90
C ILE A 220 -7.68 16.24 5.63
N THR A 221 -7.52 17.56 5.72
CA THR A 221 -8.62 18.51 5.49
C THR A 221 -9.20 18.37 4.08
N ILE A 222 -8.35 18.10 3.09
CA ILE A 222 -8.77 17.92 1.68
C ILE A 222 -9.61 16.66 1.49
N VAL A 223 -9.27 15.56 2.15
CA VAL A 223 -9.94 14.26 1.92
C VAL A 223 -11.10 14.01 2.88
N THR A 224 -11.13 14.62 4.07
CA THR A 224 -12.10 14.25 5.13
C THR A 224 -13.55 14.41 4.68
N GLY A 225 -13.86 15.35 3.77
CA GLY A 225 -15.21 15.59 3.29
C GLY A 225 -15.83 14.45 2.47
N ASP A 226 -15.02 13.60 1.84
CA ASP A 226 -15.51 12.55 0.92
C ASP A 226 -14.70 11.22 0.98
N LEU A 227 -13.79 11.08 1.95
CA LEU A 227 -13.00 9.86 2.13
C LEU A 227 -13.87 8.62 2.39
N THR A 228 -14.96 8.78 3.14
CA THR A 228 -15.91 7.69 3.39
C THR A 228 -16.61 7.23 2.11
N ASP A 229 -16.99 8.15 1.24
CA ASP A 229 -17.63 7.85 -0.05
C ASP A 229 -16.63 7.17 -0.99
N PHE A 230 -15.37 7.62 -1.01
CA PHE A 230 -14.29 6.96 -1.70
C PHE A 230 -14.15 5.49 -1.24
N PHE A 231 -14.02 5.24 0.07
CA PHE A 231 -13.89 3.87 0.56
C PHE A 231 -15.12 3.02 0.26
N THR A 232 -16.33 3.55 0.43
CA THR A 232 -17.58 2.82 0.11
C THR A 232 -17.59 2.38 -1.35
N TYR A 233 -17.30 3.30 -2.27
CA TYR A 233 -17.23 2.99 -3.70
C TYR A 233 -16.18 1.92 -4.01
N VAL A 234 -14.96 2.08 -3.48
CA VAL A 234 -13.86 1.16 -3.76
C VAL A 234 -14.10 -0.23 -3.14
N LEU A 235 -14.68 -0.28 -1.94
CA LEU A 235 -15.06 -1.53 -1.28
C LEU A 235 -16.02 -2.35 -2.15
N ASP A 236 -17.07 -1.72 -2.69
CA ASP A 236 -18.04 -2.40 -3.53
C ASP A 236 -17.39 -2.96 -4.80
N LYS A 237 -16.52 -2.19 -5.44
CA LYS A 237 -15.81 -2.64 -6.65
C LYS A 237 -14.84 -3.78 -6.37
N VAL A 238 -14.05 -3.69 -5.29
CA VAL A 238 -13.08 -4.73 -4.94
C VAL A 238 -13.78 -6.02 -4.53
N LYS A 239 -14.88 -5.95 -3.76
CA LYS A 239 -15.68 -7.13 -3.43
C LYS A 239 -16.23 -7.82 -4.67
N HIS A 240 -16.76 -7.05 -5.63
CA HIS A 240 -17.23 -7.61 -6.90
C HIS A 240 -16.11 -8.32 -7.69
N ASN A 241 -14.90 -7.74 -7.71
CA ASN A 241 -13.75 -8.36 -8.35
C ASN A 241 -13.35 -9.67 -7.65
N LEU A 242 -13.35 -9.70 -6.32
CA LEU A 242 -13.05 -10.89 -5.53
C LEU A 242 -14.06 -12.01 -5.75
N ILE A 243 -15.36 -11.72 -5.80
CA ILE A 243 -16.42 -12.70 -6.13
C ILE A 243 -16.19 -13.29 -7.52
N THR A 244 -15.88 -12.43 -8.51
CA THR A 244 -15.60 -12.88 -9.89
C THR A 244 -14.38 -13.80 -9.98
N LEU A 245 -13.40 -13.63 -9.09
CA LEU A 245 -12.21 -14.49 -8.99
C LEU A 245 -12.42 -15.71 -8.08
N HIS A 246 -13.63 -15.92 -7.57
CA HIS A 246 -13.97 -16.91 -6.55
C HIS A 246 -13.07 -16.81 -5.31
N ALA A 247 -12.57 -15.62 -4.99
CA ALA A 247 -11.66 -15.36 -3.86
C ALA A 247 -12.40 -15.25 -2.52
N ILE A 248 -13.70 -14.93 -2.58
CA ILE A 248 -14.68 -14.90 -1.49
C ILE A 248 -16.01 -15.44 -2.02
N ASP A 249 -16.89 -15.85 -1.10
CA ASP A 249 -18.26 -16.28 -1.38
C ASP A 249 -19.22 -15.11 -1.62
#